data_AF-A0AA35WBF9-F1
#
_entry.id   AF-A0AA35WBF9-F1
#
_cell.length_a   1.000
_cell.length_b   1.000
_cell.length_c   1.000
_cell.angle_alpha   90.00
_cell.angle_beta   90.00
_cell.angle_gamma   90.00
#
_symmetry.space_group_name_H-M   'P 1'
#
loop_
_entity.id
_entity.type
_entity.pdbx_description
1 polymer ?
#
loop_
_entity_poly.entity_id
_entity_poly.type
_entity_poly.pdbx_seq_one_letter_code
_entity_poly.pdbx_strand_id
1 'polypeptide(L)'
;MDNNSVLESRGTPRPKPQLFTLEQRQILLKYFDECGMTSTHRRNTDIVQRCANEVGTTVERVKNWIGSEAVKRKKKAGILPRPKIELIGTASSPQTRLVTSPPAKKIKRVNGYNLFFSDTVRSGPEISTDFRERNATVARKWAELTEDKRKEWAAKAEAVCTSSMQVH
;
A
#
# COMPACT_ATOMS: atom_id res chain seq x y z
N MET A 1 49.09 -27.12 0.44
CA MET A 1 48.60 -25.84 -0.12
C MET A 1 47.09 -25.91 -0.11
N ASP A 2 46.55 -25.53 1.03
CA ASP A 2 45.16 -25.62 1.42
C ASP A 2 44.37 -24.48 0.77
N ASN A 3 43.59 -24.78 -0.26
CA ASN A 3 42.69 -23.81 -0.87
C ASN A 3 41.35 -23.83 -0.12
N ASN A 4 41.31 -22.94 0.88
CA ASN A 4 40.20 -22.65 1.75
C ASN A 4 39.11 -21.84 1.02
N SER A 5 37.90 -22.40 1.01
CA SER A 5 36.60 -21.76 1.23
C SER A 5 36.34 -20.38 0.63
N VAL A 6 35.57 -20.35 -0.46
CA VAL A 6 34.87 -19.14 -0.93
C VAL A 6 33.37 -19.44 -1.07
N LEU A 7 32.63 -18.89 -0.09
CA LEU A 7 31.28 -18.33 -0.19
C LEU A 7 30.10 -19.27 -0.51
N GLU A 8 29.76 -20.16 0.43
CA GLU A 8 28.36 -20.51 0.66
C GLU A 8 27.64 -19.36 1.41
N SER A 9 27.25 -18.30 0.70
CA SER A 9 26.26 -17.35 1.21
C SER A 9 24.86 -17.91 0.95
N ARG A 10 24.51 -18.97 1.70
CA ARG A 10 23.15 -19.50 1.76
C ARG A 10 22.23 -18.40 2.30
N GLY A 11 21.23 -18.03 1.51
CA GLY A 11 20.21 -17.06 1.89
C GLY A 11 19.63 -17.39 3.26
N THR A 12 19.88 -16.50 4.22
CA THR A 12 19.25 -16.58 5.54
C THR A 12 17.73 -16.56 5.34
N PRO A 13 16.99 -17.54 5.89
CA PRO A 13 15.54 -17.49 5.86
C PRO A 13 15.10 -16.20 6.53
N ARG A 14 14.28 -15.41 5.82
CA ARG A 14 13.74 -14.15 6.36
C ARG A 14 13.19 -14.41 7.76
N PRO A 15 13.65 -13.69 8.79
CA PRO A 15 13.17 -13.92 10.15
C PRO A 15 11.65 -13.76 10.16
N LYS A 16 10.95 -14.75 10.71
CA LYS A 16 9.50 -14.70 10.90
C LYS A 16 9.18 -13.39 11.63
N PRO A 17 8.15 -12.63 11.20
CA PRO A 17 7.83 -11.36 11.83
C PRO A 17 7.57 -11.59 13.31
N GLN A 18 8.43 -11.04 14.16
CA GLN A 18 8.30 -11.17 15.61
C GLN A 18 7.03 -10.46 16.05
N LEU A 19 6.04 -11.23 16.51
CA LEU A 19 4.85 -10.68 17.13
C LEU A 19 5.23 -9.97 18.43
N PHE A 20 4.51 -8.89 18.76
CA PHE A 20 4.67 -8.23 20.05
C PHE A 20 4.21 -9.16 21.16
N THR A 21 4.94 -9.19 22.28
CA THR A 21 4.49 -9.86 23.50
C THR A 21 3.26 -9.17 24.08
N LEU A 22 2.57 -9.81 25.02
CA LEU A 22 1.40 -9.23 25.68
C LEU A 22 1.73 -7.91 26.39
N GLU A 23 2.85 -7.86 27.11
CA GLU A 23 3.32 -6.64 27.80
C GLU A 23 3.63 -5.52 26.82
N GLN A 24 4.38 -5.82 25.75
CA GLN A 24 4.66 -4.86 24.69
C GLN A 24 3.37 -4.30 24.07
N ARG A 25 2.37 -5.17 23.89
CA ARG A 25 1.07 -4.77 23.35
C ARG A 25 0.28 -3.88 24.31
N GLN A 26 0.38 -4.09 25.62
CA GLN A 26 -0.25 -3.21 26.61
C GLN A 26 0.35 -1.80 26.56
N ILE A 27 1.68 -1.69 26.49
CA ILE A 27 2.36 -0.39 26.36
C ILE A 27 1.94 0.30 25.06
N LEU A 28 1.94 -0.43 23.93
CA LEU A 28 1.50 0.11 22.64
C LEU A 28 0.06 0.64 22.68
N LEU A 29 -0.86 -0.09 23.33
CA LEU A 29 -2.25 0.32 23.50
C LEU A 29 -2.36 1.58 24.38
N LYS A 30 -1.62 1.64 25.49
CA LYS A 30 -1.58 2.81 26.37
C LYS A 30 -1.18 4.08 25.60
N TYR A 31 -0.10 4.02 24.83
CA TYR A 31 0.34 5.15 24.00
C TYR A 31 -0.66 5.51 22.91
N PHE A 32 -1.39 4.54 22.36
CA PHE A 32 -2.42 4.79 21.35
C PHE A 32 -3.64 5.50 21.94
N ASP A 33 -4.10 5.08 23.12
CA ASP A 33 -5.31 5.58 23.77
C ASP A 33 -5.09 6.88 24.54
N GLU A 34 -4.00 6.96 25.32
CA GLU A 34 -3.74 8.07 26.24
C GLU A 34 -2.87 9.16 25.60
N CYS A 35 -1.82 8.77 24.87
CA CYS A 35 -0.85 9.71 24.28
C CYS A 35 -1.21 10.13 22.85
N GLY A 36 -2.29 9.59 22.26
CA GLY A 36 -2.73 9.96 20.92
C GLY A 36 -1.83 9.46 19.79
N MET A 37 -1.12 8.34 19.99
CA MET A 37 -0.29 7.66 18.99
C MET A 37 -1.14 6.96 17.90
N THR A 38 -1.99 7.72 17.22
CA THR A 38 -3.02 7.25 16.28
C THR A 38 -2.58 7.29 14.81
N SER A 39 -1.47 7.96 14.53
CA SER A 39 -0.93 8.19 13.18
C SER A 39 0.60 8.20 13.19
N THR A 40 1.20 7.90 12.04
CA THR A 40 2.66 7.94 11.80
C THR A 40 3.14 9.31 11.31
N HIS A 41 2.26 10.33 11.31
CA HIS A 41 2.56 11.68 10.88
C HIS A 41 3.68 12.33 11.72
N ARG A 42 4.41 13.31 11.14
CA ARG A 42 5.57 13.98 11.77
C ARG A 42 5.32 14.49 13.20
N ARG A 43 4.08 14.88 13.49
CA ARG A 43 3.64 15.43 14.78
C ARG A 43 3.59 14.38 15.90
N ASN A 44 3.55 13.10 15.55
CA ASN A 44 3.55 11.98 16.48
C ASN A 44 4.92 11.32 16.59
N THR A 45 5.95 11.79 15.86
CA THR A 45 7.27 11.16 15.79
C THR A 45 7.89 10.97 17.17
N ASP A 46 7.84 12.02 18.00
CA ASP A 46 8.42 11.99 19.35
C ASP A 46 7.74 10.94 20.25
N ILE A 47 6.42 10.82 20.13
CA ILE A 47 5.61 9.86 20.90
C ILE A 47 5.92 8.43 20.43
N VAL A 48 6.00 8.22 19.12
CA VAL A 48 6.36 6.93 18.52
C VAL A 48 7.77 6.52 18.94
N GLN A 49 8.70 7.46 19.00
CA GLN A 49 10.08 7.20 19.39
C GLN A 49 10.19 6.84 20.88
N ARG A 50 9.46 7.54 21.76
CA ARG A 50 9.35 7.17 23.19
C ARG A 50 8.76 5.77 23.36
N CYS A 51 7.67 5.47 22.66
CA CYS A 51 7.04 4.16 22.71
C CYS A 51 7.97 3.05 22.21
N ALA A 52 8.73 3.29 21.12
CA ALA A 52 9.70 2.34 20.60
C ALA A 52 10.80 2.01 21.62
N ASN A 53 11.30 3.04 22.32
CA ASN A 53 12.30 2.88 23.37
C ASN A 53 11.75 2.09 24.57
N GLU A 54 10.52 2.39 25.02
CA GLU A 54 9.89 1.73 26.17
C GLU A 54 9.54 0.26 25.87
N VAL A 55 9.12 -0.04 24.64
CA VAL A 55 8.78 -1.39 24.19
C VAL A 55 10.04 -2.20 23.83
N GLY A 56 11.20 -1.56 23.69
CA GLY A 56 12.45 -2.18 23.27
C GLY A 56 12.39 -2.66 21.81
N THR A 57 11.78 -1.88 20.93
CA THR A 57 11.56 -2.23 19.52
C THR A 57 11.97 -1.10 18.59
N THR A 58 11.97 -1.34 17.27
CA THR A 58 12.24 -0.29 16.29
C THR A 58 11.02 0.59 16.04
N VAL A 59 11.27 1.88 15.77
CA VAL A 59 10.26 2.87 15.38
C VAL A 59 9.41 2.39 14.21
N GLU A 60 10.02 1.73 13.22
CA GLU A 60 9.33 1.20 12.05
C GLU A 60 8.30 0.12 12.42
N ARG A 61 8.62 -0.72 13.40
CA ARG A 61 7.72 -1.77 13.89
C ARG A 61 6.52 -1.16 14.63
N VAL A 62 6.74 -0.09 15.39
CA VAL A 62 5.67 0.69 16.03
C VAL A 62 4.79 1.38 14.98
N LYS A 63 5.36 2.00 13.94
CA LYS A 63 4.60 2.61 12.84
C LYS A 63 3.68 1.60 12.14
N ASN A 64 4.20 0.41 11.82
CA ASN A 64 3.42 -0.67 11.23
C ASN A 64 2.29 -1.15 12.16
N TRP A 65 2.56 -1.20 13.46
CA TRP A 65 1.55 -1.53 14.46
C TRP A 65 0.44 -0.48 14.54
N ILE A 66 0.78 0.82 14.56
CA ILE A 66 -0.19 1.93 14.58
C ILE A 66 -1.16 1.82 13.40
N GLY A 67 -0.62 1.59 12.19
CA GLY A 67 -1.44 1.39 10.99
C GLY A 67 -2.38 0.20 11.12
N SER A 68 -1.86 -0.92 11.63
CA SER A 68 -2.63 -2.16 11.82
C SER A 68 -3.73 -1.99 12.87
N GLU A 69 -3.43 -1.37 14.01
CA GLU A 69 -4.39 -1.14 15.09
C GLU A 69 -5.45 -0.10 14.67
N ALA A 70 -5.07 0.94 13.93
CA ALA A 70 -6.01 1.92 13.38
C ALA A 70 -6.99 1.26 12.38
N VAL A 71 -6.51 0.39 11.49
CA VAL A 71 -7.37 -0.37 10.56
C VAL A 71 -8.30 -1.32 11.34
N LYS A 72 -7.78 -2.01 12.35
CA LYS A 72 -8.56 -2.91 13.20
C LYS A 72 -9.67 -2.17 13.94
N ARG A 73 -9.41 -0.98 14.47
CA ARG A 73 -10.44 -0.13 15.12
C ARG A 73 -11.47 0.38 14.12
N LYS A 74 -11.05 0.85 12.94
CA LYS A 74 -11.98 1.25 11.86
C LYS A 74 -12.87 0.09 11.41
N LYS A 75 -12.32 -1.13 11.35
CA LYS A 75 -13.08 -2.35 11.06
C LYS A 75 -14.09 -2.68 12.16
N LYS A 76 -13.69 -2.55 13.44
CA LYS A 76 -14.61 -2.72 14.59
C LYS A 76 -15.72 -1.67 14.59
N ALA A 77 -15.41 -0.44 14.19
CA ALA A 77 -16.36 0.66 14.07
C ALA A 77 -17.24 0.61 12.79
N GLY A 78 -17.09 -0.41 11.93
CA GLY A 78 -17.87 -0.53 10.70
C GLY A 78 -17.52 0.46 9.58
N ILE A 79 -16.46 1.25 9.75
CA ILE A 79 -16.02 2.28 8.78
C ILE A 79 -15.35 1.65 7.55
N LEU A 80 -14.76 0.46 7.71
CA LEU A 80 -14.17 -0.31 6.61
C LEU A 80 -15.03 -1.53 6.30
N PRO A 81 -15.24 -1.87 5.00
CA PRO A 81 -16.02 -3.04 4.63
C PRO A 81 -15.40 -4.30 5.23
N ARG A 82 -16.23 -5.11 5.88
CA ARG A 82 -15.81 -6.43 6.38
C ARG A 82 -15.53 -7.32 5.16
N PRO A 83 -14.39 -8.03 5.10
CA PRO A 83 -14.19 -9.02 4.04
C PRO A 83 -15.31 -10.07 4.13
N LYS A 84 -16.00 -10.30 3.01
CA LYS A 84 -16.99 -11.38 2.88
C LYS A 84 -16.25 -12.70 3.04
N ILE A 85 -16.58 -13.45 4.08
CA ILE A 85 -16.16 -14.85 4.22
C ILE A 85 -17.24 -15.65 3.51
N GLU A 86 -16.99 -16.05 2.27
CA GLU A 86 -17.87 -17.00 1.58
C GLU A 86 -17.42 -18.42 1.92
N LEU A 87 -18.32 -19.19 2.50
CA LEU A 87 -18.11 -20.57 2.90
C LEU A 87 -18.25 -21.46 1.65
N ILE A 88 -17.16 -21.63 0.91
CA ILE A 88 -17.14 -22.61 -0.20
C ILE A 88 -16.65 -23.94 0.37
N GLY A 89 -17.58 -24.87 0.58
CA GLY A 89 -17.27 -26.23 1.01
C GLY A 89 -18.41 -27.19 0.69
N THR A 90 -18.17 -28.12 -0.23
CA THR A 90 -18.95 -29.35 -0.38
C THR A 90 -18.76 -30.24 0.84
N ALA A 91 -19.77 -31.06 1.15
CA ALA A 91 -20.02 -31.73 2.45
C ALA A 91 -18.94 -32.68 3.03
N SER A 92 -17.72 -32.76 2.49
CA SER A 92 -16.71 -33.73 2.92
C SER A 92 -15.42 -33.15 3.52
N SER A 93 -15.27 -31.82 3.63
CA SER A 93 -14.20 -31.23 4.46
C SER A 93 -14.42 -29.74 4.71
N PRO A 94 -14.71 -29.31 5.95
CA PRO A 94 -14.76 -27.89 6.29
C PRO A 94 -13.33 -27.33 6.39
N GLN A 95 -12.76 -26.94 5.25
CA GLN A 95 -11.52 -26.16 5.25
C GLN A 95 -11.86 -24.68 5.13
N THR A 96 -11.81 -23.96 6.25
CA THR A 96 -11.94 -22.50 6.32
C THR A 96 -10.72 -21.85 5.66
N ARG A 97 -10.74 -21.71 4.33
CA ARG A 97 -9.77 -20.83 3.65
C ARG A 97 -10.29 -19.41 3.74
N LEU A 98 -9.54 -18.55 4.44
CA LEU A 98 -9.68 -17.11 4.29
C LEU A 98 -9.34 -16.76 2.84
N VAL A 99 -10.36 -16.66 1.99
CA VAL A 99 -10.23 -15.99 0.70
C VAL A 99 -10.08 -14.51 1.03
N THR A 100 -8.85 -14.08 1.31
CA THR A 100 -8.51 -12.68 1.13
C THR A 100 -8.58 -12.46 -0.37
N SER A 101 -9.76 -12.07 -0.87
CA SER A 101 -9.86 -11.49 -2.20
C SER A 101 -8.72 -10.46 -2.28
N PRO A 102 -7.90 -10.44 -3.35
CA PRO A 102 -6.99 -9.33 -3.58
C PRO A 102 -7.79 -8.05 -3.31
N PRO A 103 -7.28 -7.12 -2.47
CA PRO A 103 -8.06 -5.94 -2.08
C PRO A 103 -8.67 -5.40 -3.35
N ALA A 104 -10.02 -5.41 -3.44
CA ALA A 104 -10.74 -5.08 -4.67
C ALA A 104 -10.00 -3.90 -5.27
N LYS A 105 -9.33 -4.11 -6.41
CA LYS A 105 -8.47 -3.09 -6.99
C LYS A 105 -9.40 -1.93 -7.16
N LYS A 106 -9.30 -0.91 -6.29
CA LYS A 106 -10.16 0.27 -6.37
C LYS A 106 -10.05 0.66 -7.82
N ILE A 107 -11.16 0.60 -8.57
CA ILE A 107 -11.16 1.01 -9.98
C ILE A 107 -10.62 2.43 -9.92
N LYS A 108 -9.33 2.58 -10.26
CA LYS A 108 -8.66 3.85 -10.13
C LYS A 108 -9.26 4.65 -11.27
N ARG A 109 -10.20 5.53 -10.95
CA ARG A 109 -10.68 6.53 -11.90
C ARG A 109 -9.44 7.21 -12.46
N VAL A 110 -9.07 6.86 -13.68
CA VAL A 110 -7.94 7.47 -14.37
C VAL A 110 -8.45 8.82 -14.84
N ASN A 111 -7.76 9.89 -14.47
CA ASN A 111 -8.03 11.22 -15.03
C ASN A 111 -7.40 11.29 -16.43
N GLY A 112 -7.88 12.20 -17.29
CA GLY A 112 -7.36 12.42 -18.65
C GLY A 112 -5.84 12.60 -18.67
N TYR A 113 -5.29 13.34 -17.70
CA TYR A 113 -3.83 13.48 -17.55
C TYR A 113 -3.13 12.15 -17.28
N ASN A 114 -3.67 11.29 -16.39
CA ASN A 114 -3.05 10.01 -16.05
C ASN A 114 -3.08 9.04 -17.24
N LEU A 115 -4.15 9.11 -18.04
CA LEU A 115 -4.28 8.32 -19.26
C LEU A 115 -3.28 8.82 -20.32
N PHE A 116 -3.23 10.13 -20.56
CA PHE A 116 -2.25 10.76 -21.45
C PHE A 116 -0.81 10.47 -21.03
N PHE A 117 -0.52 10.54 -19.74
CA PHE A 117 0.79 10.22 -19.19
C PHE A 117 1.17 8.77 -19.50
N SER A 118 0.27 7.84 -19.23
CA SER A 118 0.52 6.42 -19.48
C SER A 118 0.65 6.09 -20.97
N ASP A 119 -0.06 6.82 -21.84
CA ASP A 119 0.04 6.69 -23.29
C ASP A 119 1.34 7.28 -23.82
N THR A 120 1.68 8.50 -23.39
CA THR A 120 2.92 9.19 -23.79
C THR A 120 4.17 8.42 -23.38
N VAL A 121 4.19 7.87 -22.17
CA VAL A 121 5.30 7.03 -21.66
C VAL A 121 5.38 5.69 -22.40
N ARG A 122 4.26 5.12 -22.85
CA ARG A 122 4.23 3.86 -23.59
C ARG A 122 4.65 4.03 -25.04
N SER A 123 4.29 5.15 -25.65
CA SER A 123 4.56 5.46 -27.05
C SER A 123 5.92 6.14 -27.30
N GLY A 124 6.61 6.60 -26.24
CA GLY A 124 7.87 7.33 -26.35
C GLY A 124 9.09 6.50 -25.90
N PRO A 125 9.91 5.96 -26.82
CA PRO A 125 11.15 5.25 -26.47
C PRO A 125 12.25 6.17 -25.91
N GLU A 126 12.09 7.49 -25.99
CA GLU A 126 13.09 8.50 -25.59
C GLU A 126 12.79 9.17 -24.23
N ILE A 127 11.77 8.69 -23.52
CA ILE A 127 11.37 9.24 -22.22
C ILE A 127 12.32 8.67 -21.16
N SER A 128 13.07 9.56 -20.50
CA SER A 128 14.10 9.27 -19.47
C SER A 128 13.67 8.16 -18.51
N THR A 129 14.59 7.36 -17.96
CA THR A 129 14.21 6.37 -16.94
C THR A 129 13.85 7.05 -15.60
N ASP A 130 14.38 8.25 -15.36
CA ASP A 130 14.15 9.02 -14.14
C ASP A 130 12.71 9.55 -14.05
N PHE A 131 12.02 9.25 -12.94
CA PHE A 131 10.61 9.60 -12.79
C PHE A 131 10.35 11.11 -12.81
N ARG A 132 11.26 11.92 -12.27
CA ARG A 132 11.10 13.38 -12.20
C ARG A 132 11.22 13.98 -13.59
N GLU A 133 12.21 13.56 -14.37
CA GLU A 133 12.41 14.03 -15.75
C GLU A 133 11.28 13.59 -16.69
N ARG A 134 10.80 12.34 -16.54
CA ARG A 134 9.62 11.87 -17.27
C ARG A 134 8.40 12.72 -16.98
N ASN A 135 8.12 12.94 -15.70
CA ASN A 135 6.95 13.70 -15.30
C ASN A 135 7.02 15.15 -15.77
N ALA A 136 8.20 15.78 -15.72
CA ALA A 136 8.40 17.12 -16.28
C ALA A 136 8.16 17.16 -17.80
N THR A 137 8.64 16.17 -18.54
CA THR A 137 8.48 16.11 -20.00
C THR A 137 7.03 15.88 -20.41
N VAL A 138 6.33 14.94 -19.75
CA VAL A 138 4.91 14.70 -20.01
C VAL A 138 4.07 15.92 -19.60
N ALA A 139 4.38 16.58 -18.49
CA ALA A 139 3.68 17.79 -18.07
C ALA A 139 3.81 18.93 -19.08
N ARG A 140 4.99 19.13 -19.68
CA ARG A 140 5.19 20.10 -20.77
C ARG A 140 4.34 19.76 -22.00
N LYS A 141 4.40 18.51 -22.47
CA LYS A 141 3.56 18.05 -23.59
C LYS A 141 2.06 18.20 -23.30
N TRP A 142 1.64 17.96 -22.07
CA TRP A 142 0.24 18.17 -21.65
C TRP A 142 -0.15 19.66 -21.65
N ALA A 143 0.76 20.55 -21.25
CA ALA A 143 0.53 21.99 -21.27
C ALA A 143 0.46 22.56 -22.70
N GLU A 144 1.20 21.97 -23.64
CA GLU A 144 1.16 22.30 -25.07
C GLU A 144 -0.15 21.86 -25.76
N LEU A 145 -0.89 20.92 -25.18
CA LEU A 145 -2.19 20.52 -25.71
C LEU A 145 -3.22 21.66 -25.61
N THR A 146 -3.96 21.86 -26.69
CA THR A 146 -5.15 22.72 -26.70
C THR A 146 -6.22 22.17 -25.74
N GLU A 147 -7.13 23.05 -25.32
CA GLU A 147 -8.20 22.68 -24.40
C GLU A 147 -9.08 21.56 -24.95
N ASP A 148 -9.35 21.56 -26.26
CA ASP A 148 -10.14 20.53 -26.94
C ASP A 148 -9.44 19.16 -26.88
N LYS A 149 -8.12 19.11 -27.08
CA LYS A 149 -7.36 17.86 -26.95
C LYS A 149 -7.34 17.37 -25.51
N ARG A 150 -7.29 18.25 -24.52
CA ARG A 150 -7.41 17.86 -23.10
C ARG A 150 -8.81 17.32 -22.77
N LYS A 151 -9.87 17.89 -23.37
CA LYS A 151 -11.25 17.37 -23.26
C LYS A 151 -11.39 15.98 -23.90
N GLU A 152 -10.77 15.75 -25.07
CA GLU A 152 -10.73 14.41 -25.68
C GLU A 152 -10.08 13.38 -24.74
N TRP A 153 -8.98 13.73 -24.08
CA TRP A 153 -8.33 12.83 -23.11
C TRP A 153 -9.18 12.60 -21.86
N ALA A 154 -9.92 13.61 -21.39
CA ALA A 154 -10.87 13.46 -20.29
C ALA A 154 -12.03 12.50 -20.67
N ALA A 155 -12.61 12.66 -21.85
CA ALA A 155 -13.65 11.77 -22.36
C ALA A 155 -13.15 10.33 -22.55
N LYS A 156 -11.93 10.15 -23.08
CA LYS A 156 -11.29 8.82 -23.19
C LYS A 156 -11.08 8.18 -21.81
N ALA A 157 -10.62 8.95 -20.83
CA ALA A 157 -10.44 8.50 -19.46
C ALA A 157 -11.76 8.09 -18.79
N GLU A 158 -12.83 8.84 -19.03
CA GLU A 158 -14.17 8.50 -18.58
C GLU A 158 -14.68 7.21 -19.23
N ALA A 159 -14.52 7.06 -20.55
CA ALA A 159 -14.90 5.84 -21.27
C ALA A 159 -14.14 4.59 -20.76
N VAL A 160 -12.85 4.71 -20.47
CA VAL A 160 -12.05 3.63 -19.86
C VAL A 160 -12.56 3.30 -18.46
N CYS A 161 -12.94 4.31 -17.67
CA CYS A 161 -13.52 4.09 -16.35
C CYS A 161 -14.88 3.38 -16.44
N THR A 162 -15.74 3.79 -17.36
CA THR A 162 -17.08 3.23 -17.56
C THR A 162 -17.01 1.80 -18.11
N SER A 163 -16.15 1.54 -19.08
CA SER A 163 -15.93 0.19 -19.63
C SER A 163 -15.37 -0.76 -18.57
N SER A 164 -14.44 -0.29 -17.72
CA SER A 164 -13.92 -1.07 -16.60
C SER A 164 -14.95 -1.36 -15.50
N MET A 165 -16.11 -0.68 -15.50
CA MET A 165 -17.21 -0.93 -14.56
C MET A 165 -18.27 -1.92 -15.10
N GLN A 166 -18.27 -2.21 -16.41
CA GLN A 166 -19.22 -3.14 -17.04
C GLN A 166 -18.71 -4.59 -17.12
N VAL A 167 -17.42 -4.83 -16.83
CA VAL A 167 -16.83 -6.17 -16.78
C VAL A 167 -16.91 -6.68 -15.33
N HIS A 168 -18.13 -6.94 -14.85
CA HIS A 168 -18.37 -7.68 -13.61
C HIS A 168 -19.78 -8.27 -13.57
#